data_AF-A0AAW9B896-F1
#
_entry.id   AF-A0AAW9B896-F1
#
_cell.length_a   1.000
_cell.length_b   1.000
_cell.length_c   1.000
_cell.angle_alpha   90.00
_cell.angle_beta   90.00
_cell.angle_gamma   90.00
#
_symmetry.space_group_name_H-M   'P 1'
#
loop_
_entity.id
_entity.type
_entity.pdbx_description
1 polymer ?
#
loop_
_entity_poly.entity_id
_entity_poly.type
_entity_poly.pdbx_seq_one_letter_code
_entity_poly.pdbx_strand_id
1 'polypeptide(L)'
;MKKLISFLMLLVSPYLWANTCEWPQWETFKSVYMEQGRVVDGSDERMITTSEGQSYALFFALVANDPKTFDQVLKWTQSHLAGGDLTARLPAWLWGRKENGQFGVLDSNPASDSDLWIAYSLVEAGRLWNNYYYQTLGHLVASRILREETVNVAGVGTVLLPAPT
;
A
#
# COMPACT_ATOMS: atom_id res chain seq x y z
N MET A 1 54.27 42.30 9.32
CA MET A 1 53.51 41.30 8.53
C MET A 1 52.12 41.20 9.12
N LYS A 2 51.09 41.37 8.29
CA LYS A 2 49.72 41.69 8.67
C LYS A 2 48.97 40.47 9.23
N LYS A 3 48.20 40.71 10.29
CA LYS A 3 47.21 39.79 10.88
C LYS A 3 46.15 39.44 9.83
N LEU A 4 45.77 38.16 9.71
CA LEU A 4 44.50 37.78 9.13
C LEU A 4 43.91 36.64 9.97
N ILE A 5 43.05 37.02 10.90
CA ILE A 5 42.15 36.10 11.62
C ILE A 5 40.97 35.88 10.66
N SER A 6 40.87 34.69 10.09
CA SER A 6 39.72 34.31 9.27
C SER A 6 38.62 33.80 10.20
N PHE A 7 37.62 34.65 10.44
CA PHE A 7 36.42 34.32 11.22
C PHE A 7 35.43 33.63 10.28
N LEU A 8 35.37 32.29 10.33
CA LEU A 8 34.38 31.52 9.57
C LEU A 8 33.06 31.57 10.34
N MET A 9 32.17 32.50 9.97
CA MET A 9 30.78 32.49 10.43
C MET A 9 30.09 31.21 9.95
N LEU A 10 29.74 30.35 10.90
CA LEU A 10 28.78 29.27 10.73
C LEU A 10 27.43 29.87 10.30
N LEU A 11 27.13 29.79 9.01
CA LEU A 11 25.77 29.97 8.49
C LEU A 11 24.95 28.75 8.93
N VAL A 12 24.44 28.78 10.17
CA VAL A 12 23.39 27.86 10.60
C VAL A 12 22.11 28.30 9.89
N SER A 13 21.90 27.70 8.72
CA SER A 13 20.65 27.82 7.98
C SER A 13 19.48 27.32 8.83
N PRO A 14 18.46 28.14 9.15
CA PRO A 14 17.32 27.73 9.97
C PRO A 14 16.29 26.87 9.21
N TYR A 15 16.71 26.14 8.16
CA TYR A 15 15.82 25.32 7.33
C TYR A 15 15.38 24.00 7.98
N LEU A 16 15.78 23.70 9.22
CA LEU A 16 15.58 22.39 9.85
C LEU A 16 14.42 22.32 10.86
N TRP A 17 13.42 23.19 10.72
CA TRP A 17 12.14 23.03 11.42
C TRP A 17 10.99 23.10 10.42
N ALA A 18 11.13 22.42 9.28
CA ALA A 18 9.93 21.93 8.62
C ALA A 18 9.27 21.00 9.63
N ASN A 19 8.11 21.40 10.17
CA ASN A 19 7.25 20.48 10.91
C ASN A 19 6.98 19.33 9.96
N THR A 20 7.67 18.21 10.15
CA THR A 20 7.17 16.94 9.65
C THR A 20 5.81 16.80 10.30
N CYS A 21 4.74 16.85 9.52
CA CYS A 21 3.40 16.50 10.00
C CYS A 21 3.43 15.02 10.35
N GLU A 22 3.96 14.70 11.53
CA GLU A 22 3.89 13.36 12.07
C GLU A 22 2.41 13.04 12.30
N TRP A 23 2.01 11.82 11.92
CA TRP A 23 0.69 11.29 12.17
C TRP A 23 0.80 10.22 13.26
N PRO A 24 0.62 10.56 14.55
CA PRO A 24 0.90 9.63 15.64
C PRO A 24 0.01 8.37 15.63
N GLN A 25 -1.22 8.49 15.13
CA GLN A 25 -2.13 7.35 14.98
C GLN A 25 -1.65 6.38 13.90
N TRP A 26 -0.97 6.86 12.85
CA TRP A 26 -0.32 5.98 11.88
C TRP A 26 0.86 5.21 12.50
N GLU A 27 1.71 5.88 13.30
CA GLU A 27 2.80 5.21 14.02
C GLU A 27 2.27 4.15 15.00
N THR A 28 1.19 4.48 15.72
CA THR A 28 0.50 3.54 16.60
C THR A 28 -0.05 2.36 15.80
N PHE A 29 -0.73 2.63 14.67
CA PHE A 29 -1.27 1.59 13.80
C PHE A 29 -0.17 0.63 13.32
N LYS A 30 0.96 1.15 12.83
CA LYS A 30 2.11 0.33 12.44
C LYS A 30 2.60 -0.55 13.59
N SER A 31 2.74 0.03 14.79
CA SER A 31 3.27 -0.72 15.95
C SER A 31 2.35 -1.84 16.44
N VAL A 32 1.03 -1.69 16.28
CA VAL A 32 0.03 -2.62 16.82
C VAL A 32 -0.43 -3.64 15.78
N TYR A 33 -0.63 -3.19 14.54
CA TYR A 33 -1.32 -3.98 13.51
C TYR A 33 -0.40 -4.43 12.37
N MET A 34 0.88 -4.04 12.34
CA MET A 34 1.75 -4.40 11.22
C MET A 34 2.92 -5.29 11.62
N GLU A 35 3.11 -6.35 10.84
CA GLU A 35 4.22 -7.29 10.98
C GLU A 35 4.88 -7.50 9.61
N GLN A 36 6.14 -7.07 9.46
CA GLN A 36 6.93 -7.32 8.24
C GLN A 36 6.23 -6.93 6.91
N GLY A 37 5.44 -5.86 6.93
CA GLY A 37 4.72 -5.34 5.75
C GLY A 37 3.29 -5.87 5.58
N ARG A 38 2.83 -6.79 6.42
CA ARG A 38 1.42 -7.21 6.44
C ARG A 38 0.64 -6.52 7.55
N VAL A 39 -0.62 -6.21 7.30
CA VAL A 39 -1.59 -5.79 8.30
C VAL A 39 -2.26 -7.02 8.90
N VAL A 40 -2.32 -7.09 10.22
CA VAL A 40 -2.80 -8.24 10.98
C VAL A 40 -4.06 -7.89 11.72
N ASP A 41 -5.14 -8.58 11.40
CA ASP A 41 -6.29 -8.66 12.27
C ASP A 41 -6.09 -9.83 13.24
N GLY A 42 -5.72 -9.50 14.48
CA GLY A 42 -5.51 -10.46 15.55
C GLY A 42 -6.79 -10.88 16.27
N SER A 43 -7.96 -10.36 15.89
CA SER A 43 -9.24 -10.82 16.43
C SER A 43 -9.67 -12.18 15.86
N ASP A 44 -9.15 -12.53 14.68
CA ASP A 44 -9.29 -13.86 14.08
C ASP A 44 -8.12 -14.77 14.50
N GLU A 45 -8.43 -15.98 14.99
CA GLU A 45 -7.42 -16.95 15.45
C GLU A 45 -6.41 -17.36 14.35
N ARG A 46 -6.79 -17.18 13.08
CA ARG A 46 -5.92 -17.44 11.92
C ARG A 46 -4.91 -16.31 11.69
N MET A 47 -4.94 -15.23 12.48
CA MET A 47 -4.07 -14.07 12.39
C MET A 47 -4.07 -13.48 10.98
N ILE A 48 -5.27 -13.17 10.47
CA ILE A 48 -5.50 -12.92 9.06
C ILE A 48 -4.90 -11.60 8.58
N THR A 49 -4.63 -11.56 7.28
CA THR A 49 -4.38 -10.34 6.51
C THR A 49 -5.36 -10.35 5.34
N THR A 50 -6.03 -9.22 5.12
CA THR A 50 -6.90 -9.03 3.97
C THR A 50 -6.24 -8.13 2.92
N SER A 51 -6.66 -8.25 1.65
CA SER A 51 -6.34 -7.25 0.62
C SER A 51 -6.76 -5.84 1.06
N GLU A 52 -7.88 -5.74 1.78
CA GLU A 52 -8.42 -4.50 2.32
C GLU A 52 -7.43 -3.84 3.29
N GLY A 53 -6.97 -4.59 4.30
CA GLY A 53 -5.98 -4.11 5.27
C GLY A 53 -4.71 -3.62 4.59
N GLN A 54 -4.21 -4.37 3.60
CA GLN A 54 -3.07 -3.94 2.80
C GLN A 54 -3.34 -2.64 2.02
N SER A 55 -4.52 -2.52 1.41
CA SER A 55 -4.91 -1.34 0.63
C SER A 55 -5.00 -0.08 1.50
N TYR A 56 -5.55 -0.21 2.72
CA TYR A 56 -5.63 0.89 3.67
C TYR A 56 -4.27 1.28 4.20
N ALA A 57 -3.38 0.32 4.49
CA ALA A 57 -2.02 0.63 4.89
C ALA A 57 -1.21 1.32 3.78
N LEU A 58 -1.40 0.96 2.50
CA LEU A 58 -0.82 1.70 1.37
C LEU A 58 -1.32 3.14 1.34
N PHE A 59 -2.64 3.34 1.49
CA PHE A 59 -3.24 4.67 1.54
C PHE A 59 -2.72 5.49 2.73
N PHE A 60 -2.67 4.92 3.93
CA PHE A 60 -2.16 5.60 5.12
C PHE A 60 -0.69 5.95 5.00
N ALA A 61 0.14 5.04 4.48
CA ALA A 61 1.55 5.31 4.22
C ALA A 61 1.73 6.43 3.20
N LEU A 62 0.87 6.50 2.17
CA LEU A 62 0.87 7.61 1.22
C LEU A 62 0.51 8.94 1.91
N VAL A 63 -0.58 8.98 2.69
CA VAL A 63 -1.04 10.17 3.43
C VAL A 63 0.02 10.66 4.43
N ALA A 64 0.67 9.73 5.13
CA ALA A 64 1.75 10.02 6.08
C ALA A 64 3.08 10.43 5.40
N ASN A 65 3.15 10.40 4.06
CA ASN A 65 4.39 10.56 3.31
C ASN A 65 5.50 9.59 3.80
N ASP A 66 5.13 8.31 4.01
CA ASP A 66 5.98 7.21 4.47
C ASP A 66 6.25 6.21 3.32
N PRO A 67 7.14 6.56 2.36
CA PRO A 67 7.43 5.71 1.21
C PRO A 67 8.11 4.39 1.59
N LYS A 68 8.76 4.33 2.76
CA LYS A 68 9.43 3.12 3.25
C LYS A 68 8.39 2.07 3.64
N THR A 69 7.40 2.44 4.44
CA THR A 69 6.34 1.51 4.81
C THR A 69 5.47 1.16 3.60
N PHE A 70 5.20 2.13 2.71
CA PHE A 70 4.50 1.87 1.45
C PHE A 70 5.16 0.75 0.63
N ASP A 71 6.48 0.83 0.42
CA ASP A 71 7.24 -0.19 -0.32
C ASP A 71 7.20 -1.57 0.38
N GLN A 72 7.29 -1.61 1.71
CA GLN A 72 7.20 -2.86 2.48
C GLN A 72 5.83 -3.52 2.33
N VAL A 73 4.76 -2.73 2.46
CA VAL A 73 3.38 -3.21 2.29
C VAL A 73 3.17 -3.72 0.87
N LEU A 74 3.59 -2.95 -0.14
CA LEU A 74 3.45 -3.33 -1.54
C LEU A 74 4.20 -4.63 -1.87
N LYS A 75 5.43 -4.78 -1.40
CA LYS A 75 6.22 -6.02 -1.60
C LYS A 75 5.57 -7.22 -0.93
N TRP A 76 5.04 -7.05 0.29
CA TRP A 76 4.33 -8.13 0.97
C TRP A 76 3.07 -8.53 0.20
N THR A 77 2.24 -7.55 -0.19
CA THR A 77 1.02 -7.75 -0.99
C THR A 77 1.32 -8.50 -2.29
N GLN A 78 2.33 -8.07 -3.05
CA GLN A 78 2.72 -8.75 -4.28
C GLN A 78 3.10 -10.20 -4.01
N SER A 79 3.98 -10.44 -3.04
CA SER A 79 4.55 -11.77 -2.78
C SER A 79 3.50 -12.77 -2.26
N HIS A 80 2.58 -12.32 -1.39
CA HIS A 80 1.71 -13.24 -0.65
C HIS A 80 0.27 -13.28 -1.17
N LEU A 81 -0.24 -12.19 -1.74
CA LEU A 81 -1.62 -12.11 -2.24
C LEU A 81 -1.68 -12.22 -3.77
N ALA A 82 -0.65 -11.75 -4.48
CA ALA A 82 -0.64 -11.73 -5.95
C ALA A 82 0.35 -12.74 -6.59
N GLY A 83 0.86 -13.72 -5.84
CA GLY A 83 1.77 -14.74 -6.36
C GLY A 83 3.09 -14.17 -6.91
N GLY A 84 3.53 -13.03 -6.39
CA GLY A 84 4.75 -12.32 -6.77
C GLY A 84 4.56 -11.19 -7.79
N ASP A 85 3.39 -11.10 -8.44
CA ASP A 85 3.20 -10.18 -9.56
C ASP A 85 1.77 -9.62 -9.63
N LEU A 86 1.59 -8.40 -9.11
CA LEU A 86 0.33 -7.65 -9.20
C LEU A 86 -0.02 -7.23 -10.65
N THR A 87 0.94 -7.24 -11.57
CA THR A 87 0.64 -7.01 -13.00
C THR A 87 -0.04 -8.23 -13.63
N ALA A 88 0.12 -9.42 -13.06
CA ALA A 88 -0.36 -10.69 -13.60
C ALA A 88 -1.70 -11.16 -13.03
N ARG A 89 -2.10 -10.72 -11.83
CA ARG A 89 -3.38 -11.07 -11.18
C ARG A 89 -3.81 -10.05 -10.12
N LEU A 90 -5.09 -10.00 -9.82
CA LEU A 90 -5.63 -9.30 -8.65
C LEU A 90 -5.22 -10.04 -7.35
N PRO A 91 -4.99 -9.33 -6.24
CA PRO A 91 -4.58 -9.93 -4.98
C PRO A 91 -5.71 -10.76 -4.38
N ALA A 92 -5.37 -11.94 -3.85
CA ALA A 92 -6.26 -12.72 -3.01
C ALA A 92 -6.77 -11.91 -1.82
N TRP A 93 -8.07 -11.99 -1.51
CA TRP A 93 -8.68 -11.18 -0.48
C TRP A 93 -8.34 -11.64 0.94
N LEU A 94 -8.01 -12.92 1.14
CA LEU A 94 -7.79 -13.49 2.46
C LEU A 94 -6.55 -14.38 2.56
N TRP A 95 -5.67 -14.06 3.49
CA TRP A 95 -4.46 -14.80 3.83
C TRP A 95 -4.36 -14.99 5.35
N GLY A 96 -3.84 -16.12 5.79
CA GLY A 96 -3.70 -16.42 7.22
C GLY A 96 -3.24 -17.83 7.48
N ARG A 97 -3.38 -18.27 8.73
CA ARG A 97 -3.02 -19.62 9.16
C ARG A 97 -4.04 -20.64 8.65
N LYS A 98 -3.57 -21.64 7.94
CA LYS A 98 -4.33 -22.81 7.45
C LYS A 98 -4.49 -23.86 8.55
N GLU A 99 -5.37 -24.82 8.32
CA GLU A 99 -5.61 -25.96 9.22
C GLU A 99 -4.34 -26.77 9.50
N ASN A 100 -3.45 -26.90 8.51
CA ASN A 100 -2.16 -27.57 8.66
C ASN A 100 -1.11 -26.74 9.46
N GLY A 101 -1.51 -25.59 9.99
CA GLY A 101 -0.67 -24.68 10.76
C GLY A 101 0.24 -23.77 9.94
N GLN A 102 0.34 -23.97 8.62
CA GLN A 102 1.13 -23.12 7.73
C GLN A 102 0.36 -21.85 7.38
N PHE A 103 1.09 -20.77 7.11
CA PHE A 103 0.49 -19.54 6.62
C PHE A 103 0.41 -19.53 5.09
N GLY A 104 -0.68 -18.98 4.55
CA GLY A 104 -0.88 -18.84 3.12
C GLY A 104 -2.23 -18.25 2.75
N VAL A 105 -2.49 -18.14 1.44
CA VAL A 105 -3.80 -17.74 0.91
C VAL A 105 -4.86 -18.73 1.39
N LEU A 106 -5.92 -18.20 2.00
CA LEU A 106 -7.09 -18.94 2.49
C LEU A 106 -8.23 -18.89 1.47
N ASP A 107 -8.40 -17.75 0.81
CA ASP A 107 -9.32 -17.57 -0.31
C ASP A 107 -8.65 -16.70 -1.37
N SER A 108 -8.60 -17.22 -2.61
CA SER A 108 -7.94 -16.60 -3.74
C SER A 108 -8.82 -15.62 -4.52
N ASN A 109 -10.11 -15.52 -4.20
CA ASN A 109 -10.96 -14.51 -4.83
C ASN A 109 -10.41 -13.11 -4.52
N PRO A 110 -10.43 -12.15 -5.44
CA PRO A 110 -10.14 -10.76 -5.10
C PRO A 110 -11.33 -10.07 -4.43
N ALA A 111 -11.10 -8.84 -3.97
CA ALA A 111 -12.12 -7.97 -3.40
C ALA A 111 -11.94 -6.56 -4.01
N SER A 112 -12.89 -6.18 -4.85
CA SER A 112 -12.79 -5.01 -5.74
C SER A 112 -12.63 -3.66 -5.02
N ASP A 113 -13.12 -3.54 -3.80
CA ASP A 113 -12.95 -2.37 -2.95
C ASP A 113 -11.46 -2.16 -2.63
N SER A 114 -10.80 -3.25 -2.23
CA SER A 114 -9.38 -3.31 -1.91
C SER A 114 -8.54 -3.04 -3.16
N ASP A 115 -8.93 -3.63 -4.28
CA ASP A 115 -8.21 -3.52 -5.54
C ASP A 115 -8.22 -2.08 -6.06
N LEU A 116 -9.36 -1.40 -5.96
CA LEU A 116 -9.48 0.02 -6.26
C LEU A 116 -8.57 0.87 -5.37
N TRP A 117 -8.54 0.62 -4.07
CA TRP A 117 -7.68 1.36 -3.14
C TRP A 117 -6.19 1.13 -3.41
N ILE A 118 -5.79 -0.09 -3.80
CA ILE A 118 -4.42 -0.39 -4.23
C ILE A 118 -4.08 0.39 -5.50
N ALA A 119 -4.93 0.33 -6.52
CA ALA A 119 -4.71 1.03 -7.78
C ALA A 119 -4.63 2.55 -7.57
N TYR A 120 -5.56 3.12 -6.82
CA TYR A 120 -5.60 4.54 -6.46
C TYR A 120 -4.31 4.95 -5.74
N SER A 121 -3.94 4.23 -4.67
CA SER A 121 -2.77 4.57 -3.86
C SER A 121 -1.47 4.46 -4.65
N LEU A 122 -1.36 3.50 -5.57
CA LEU A 122 -0.21 3.36 -6.47
C LEU A 122 -0.09 4.51 -7.47
N VAL A 123 -1.21 4.89 -8.12
CA VAL A 123 -1.22 6.01 -9.08
C VAL A 123 -0.87 7.31 -8.37
N GLU A 124 -1.47 7.56 -7.20
CA GLU A 124 -1.22 8.78 -6.43
C GLU A 124 0.18 8.81 -5.83
N ALA A 125 0.70 7.69 -5.33
CA ALA A 125 2.11 7.57 -4.93
C ALA A 125 3.05 7.85 -6.10
N GLY A 126 2.75 7.32 -7.28
CA GLY A 126 3.51 7.60 -8.50
C GLY A 126 3.53 9.08 -8.86
N ARG A 127 2.38 9.75 -8.75
CA ARG A 127 2.23 11.19 -9.01
C ARG A 127 2.95 12.06 -7.95
N LEU A 128 2.73 11.78 -6.67
CA LEU A 128 3.21 12.60 -5.55
C LEU A 128 4.70 12.42 -5.27
N TRP A 129 5.23 11.20 -5.44
CA TRP A 129 6.63 10.89 -5.23
C TRP A 129 7.46 10.84 -6.52
N ASN A 130 6.86 11.21 -7.67
CA ASN A 130 7.49 11.13 -8.99
C ASN A 130 8.09 9.74 -9.28
N ASN A 131 7.34 8.69 -8.95
CA ASN A 131 7.76 7.29 -9.08
C ASN A 131 7.03 6.61 -10.24
N TYR A 132 7.73 6.45 -11.36
CA TYR A 132 7.18 5.86 -12.59
C TYR A 132 6.74 4.40 -12.42
N TYR A 133 7.42 3.64 -11.55
CA TYR A 133 7.07 2.25 -11.28
C TYR A 133 5.69 2.15 -10.61
N TYR A 134 5.44 2.94 -9.55
CA TYR A 134 4.13 2.95 -8.88
C TYR A 134 3.02 3.41 -9.82
N GLN A 135 3.26 4.45 -10.63
CA GLN A 135 2.28 4.93 -11.60
C GLN A 135 1.91 3.84 -12.62
N THR A 136 2.91 3.15 -13.18
CA THR A 136 2.70 2.09 -14.18
C THR A 136 2.00 0.89 -13.57
N LEU A 137 2.42 0.46 -12.38
CA LEU A 137 1.79 -0.65 -11.67
C LEU A 137 0.32 -0.35 -11.36
N GLY A 138 0.03 0.84 -10.83
CA GLY A 138 -1.34 1.28 -10.54
C GLY A 138 -2.23 1.30 -11.78
N HIS A 139 -1.70 1.75 -12.93
CA HIS A 139 -2.42 1.72 -14.20
C HIS A 139 -2.73 0.29 -14.67
N LEU A 140 -1.78 -0.64 -14.52
CA LEU A 140 -1.97 -2.04 -14.89
C LEU A 140 -2.99 -2.74 -13.98
N VAL A 141 -2.96 -2.45 -12.67
CA VAL A 141 -3.97 -2.96 -11.72
C VAL A 141 -5.35 -2.39 -12.07
N ALA A 142 -5.48 -1.08 -12.28
CA ALA A 142 -6.76 -0.46 -12.68
C ALA A 142 -7.33 -1.06 -13.98
N SER A 143 -6.46 -1.30 -14.97
CA SER A 143 -6.85 -1.93 -16.24
C SER A 143 -7.32 -3.38 -16.04
N ARG A 144 -6.76 -4.08 -15.06
CA ARG A 144 -7.17 -5.44 -14.70
C ARG A 144 -8.51 -5.46 -14.00
N ILE A 145 -8.76 -4.55 -13.06
CA ILE A 145 -10.07 -4.39 -12.40
C ILE A 145 -11.17 -4.22 -13.45
N LEU A 146 -10.97 -3.32 -14.41
CA LEU A 146 -11.92 -3.13 -15.51
C LEU A 146 -12.19 -4.41 -16.31
N ARG A 147 -11.16 -5.24 -16.52
CA ARG A 147 -11.29 -6.48 -17.31
C ARG A 147 -11.93 -7.63 -16.52
N GLU A 148 -11.63 -7.75 -15.24
CA GLU A 148 -11.88 -8.96 -14.44
C GLU A 148 -13.03 -8.80 -13.44
N GLU A 149 -13.35 -7.57 -13.03
CA GLU A 149 -14.32 -7.29 -11.97
C GLU A 149 -15.40 -6.30 -12.40
N THR A 150 -15.54 -6.01 -13.69
CA THR A 150 -16.68 -5.22 -14.18
C THR A 150 -17.56 -6.00 -15.13
N VAL A 151 -18.84 -5.67 -15.13
CA VAL A 151 -19.81 -6.23 -16.05
C VAL A 151 -20.72 -5.13 -16.60
N ASN A 152 -21.23 -5.31 -17.82
CA ASN A 152 -22.26 -4.45 -18.36
C ASN A 152 -23.65 -5.00 -17.98
N VAL A 153 -24.40 -4.23 -17.18
CA VAL A 153 -25.76 -4.56 -16.78
C VAL A 153 -26.75 -3.79 -17.64
N ALA A 154 -27.68 -4.52 -18.28
CA ALA A 154 -28.71 -3.91 -19.12
C ALA A 154 -29.52 -2.85 -18.36
N GLY A 155 -29.60 -1.64 -18.91
CA GLY A 155 -30.30 -0.51 -18.30
C GLY A 155 -29.52 0.25 -17.22
N VAL A 156 -28.36 -0.24 -16.79
CA VAL A 156 -27.49 0.44 -15.80
C VAL A 156 -26.17 0.89 -16.43
N GLY A 157 -25.57 0.06 -17.29
CA GLY A 157 -24.25 0.28 -17.87
C GLY A 157 -23.17 -0.54 -17.17
N THR A 158 -21.92 -0.08 -17.25
CA THR A 158 -20.79 -0.76 -16.61
C THR A 158 -20.85 -0.58 -15.10
N VAL A 159 -20.80 -1.70 -14.37
CA VAL A 159 -20.77 -1.73 -12.91
C VAL A 159 -19.55 -2.50 -12.43
N LEU A 160 -18.99 -2.08 -11.30
CA LEU A 160 -17.97 -2.85 -10.57
C LEU A 160 -18.66 -3.90 -9.70
N LEU A 161 -18.23 -5.15 -9.82
CA LEU A 161 -18.67 -6.26 -8.99
C LEU A 161 -17.83 -6.31 -7.71
N PRO A 162 -18.39 -6.76 -6.57
CA PRO A 162 -17.61 -6.95 -5.34
C PRO A 162 -16.41 -7.89 -5.50
N ALA A 163 -16.55 -8.89 -6.37
CA ALA A 163 -15.52 -9.81 -6.83
C ALA A 163 -15.95 -10.42 -8.20
N PRO A 164 -15.04 -11.06 -8.95
CA PRO A 164 -15.36 -11.78 -10.18
C PRO A 164 -16.37 -12.90 -9.94
N THR A 165 -17.12 -13.25 -10.98
CA THR A 165 -18.04 -14.39 -11.02
C THR A 165 -17.36 -15.69 -11.38
#